data_AF-A0A258BHW8-F1
#
_entry.id   AF-A0A258BHW8-F1
#
_cell.length_a   1.000
_cell.length_b   1.000
_cell.length_c   1.000
_cell.angle_alpha   90.00
_cell.angle_beta   90.00
_cell.angle_gamma   90.00
#
_symmetry.space_group_name_H-M   'P 1'
#
loop_
_entity.id
_entity.type
_entity.pdbx_description
1 polymer ?
#
loop_
_entity_poly.entity_id
_entity_poly.type
_entity_poly.pdbx_seq_one_letter_code
_entity_poly.pdbx_strand_id
1 'polypeptide(L)'
;MTKPTKIRTKGGGINISNWSFTLKFMAPAAVATALIAALAGGAIYTMNQQSKAIDAINNKSLPQAVEMGEIKAEIREANGEFFRILTAQAAGVGTNSAAKSAEVVADIGKIEAHIKQVDATLTDPAQKKLLGELSKEVKTYKEAVDFAGQVMEVDFASVVGFLEQFDAGYAKMSELSDQLIKASVASAKADGTAAKQTQNSAIGLLTIFALIMAAASCTIAYLFSRTTVAGINRIAKTTEELANGHLDVDISALARRDELKSVVESLNVFKSNAEEKERLMAIEAATAKTREERARQMSELAERFRHEAQDMLDALGSAASDLDANGRTLLTIAQENERRSQSAVYSIRNSADNVQNVASATTELSASIGVIGDQAVRSVEIAAEAVSEADRT
;
A
#
# COMPACT_ATOMS: atom_id res chain seq x y z
N MET A 1 -21.29 24.65 -34.01
CA MET A 1 -20.71 23.40 -33.45
C MET A 1 -20.01 23.73 -32.13
N THR A 2 -20.76 23.70 -31.03
CA THR A 2 -20.29 23.93 -29.67
C THR A 2 -20.15 22.57 -28.98
N LYS A 3 -18.92 22.19 -28.60
CA LYS A 3 -18.63 20.94 -27.87
C LYS A 3 -19.22 21.04 -26.45
N PRO A 4 -19.91 20.00 -25.94
CA PRO A 4 -20.39 20.01 -24.57
C PRO A 4 -19.27 19.65 -23.59
N THR A 5 -19.09 20.52 -22.61
CA THR A 5 -18.18 20.38 -21.47
C THR A 5 -18.69 19.25 -20.56
N LYS A 6 -17.91 18.15 -20.43
CA LYS A 6 -18.20 17.08 -19.47
C LYS A 6 -17.97 17.57 -18.04
N ILE A 7 -19.06 17.85 -17.32
CA ILE A 7 -19.06 18.05 -15.88
C ILE A 7 -18.78 16.68 -15.22
N ARG A 8 -17.58 16.49 -14.66
CA ARG A 8 -17.27 15.33 -13.81
C ARG A 8 -18.06 15.48 -12.50
N THR A 9 -19.06 14.64 -12.32
CA THR A 9 -19.75 14.45 -11.05
C THR A 9 -18.75 13.92 -10.02
N LYS A 10 -18.45 14.71 -8.98
CA LYS A 10 -17.80 14.23 -7.76
C LYS A 10 -18.77 13.27 -7.06
N GLY A 11 -18.69 11.99 -7.40
CA GLY A 11 -19.32 10.94 -6.61
C GLY A 11 -18.70 10.95 -5.22
N GLY A 12 -19.51 11.22 -4.19
CA GLY A 12 -19.16 11.08 -2.78
C GLY A 12 -18.97 9.61 -2.39
N GLY A 13 -18.06 8.91 -3.07
CA GLY A 13 -17.63 7.58 -2.67
C GLY A 13 -16.81 7.70 -1.39
N ILE A 14 -17.11 6.85 -0.41
CA ILE A 14 -16.33 6.72 0.82
C ILE A 14 -14.88 6.45 0.41
N ASN A 15 -13.99 7.42 0.64
CA ASN A 15 -12.60 7.29 0.24
C ASN A 15 -11.83 6.48 1.30
N ILE A 16 -11.89 5.15 1.15
CA ILE A 16 -11.30 4.17 2.06
C ILE A 16 -9.79 4.41 2.22
N SER A 17 -9.12 5.04 1.23
CA SER A 17 -7.67 5.29 1.29
C SER A 17 -7.25 6.20 2.44
N ASN A 18 -8.14 7.03 2.96
CA ASN A 18 -7.84 8.02 4.02
C ASN A 18 -8.17 7.54 5.44
N TRP A 19 -8.70 6.32 5.61
CA TRP A 19 -8.93 5.75 6.92
C TRP A 19 -7.62 5.34 7.60
N SER A 20 -7.60 5.35 8.94
CA SER A 20 -6.46 4.83 9.71
C SER A 20 -6.16 3.38 9.32
N PHE A 21 -4.89 3.01 9.36
CA PHE A 21 -4.44 1.65 9.08
C PHE A 21 -5.11 0.64 10.00
N THR A 22 -5.27 0.97 11.29
CA THR A 22 -5.95 0.15 12.28
C THR A 22 -7.41 -0.13 11.90
N LEU A 23 -8.13 0.89 11.43
CA LEU A 23 -9.53 0.74 11.00
C LEU A 23 -9.63 -0.09 9.73
N LYS A 24 -8.73 0.09 8.76
CA LYS A 24 -8.67 -0.74 7.54
C LYS A 24 -8.37 -2.21 7.82
N PHE A 25 -7.51 -2.48 8.80
CA PHE A 25 -7.13 -3.84 9.18
C PHE A 25 -8.21 -4.54 10.01
N MET A 26 -8.85 -3.81 10.94
CA MET A 26 -9.88 -4.36 11.82
C MET A 26 -11.27 -4.42 11.18
N ALA A 27 -11.61 -3.53 10.25
CA ALA A 27 -12.94 -3.48 9.66
C ALA A 27 -13.39 -4.79 9.00
N PRO A 28 -12.58 -5.50 8.17
CA PRO A 28 -12.98 -6.79 7.62
C PRO A 28 -13.26 -7.84 8.70
N ALA A 29 -12.44 -7.89 9.76
CA ALA A 29 -12.62 -8.82 10.87
C ALA A 29 -13.88 -8.50 11.70
N ALA A 30 -14.14 -7.22 11.97
CA ALA A 30 -15.34 -6.77 12.67
C ALA A 30 -16.61 -7.09 11.86
N VAL A 31 -16.59 -6.82 10.54
CA VAL A 31 -17.69 -7.20 9.65
C VAL A 31 -17.88 -8.71 9.67
N ALA A 32 -16.84 -9.51 9.44
CA ALA A 32 -16.94 -10.97 9.47
C ALA A 32 -17.53 -11.50 10.78
N THR A 33 -17.13 -10.93 11.92
CA THR A 33 -17.68 -11.30 13.24
C THR A 33 -19.16 -10.96 13.35
N ALA A 34 -19.58 -9.77 12.91
CA ALA A 34 -20.99 -9.38 12.87
C ALA A 34 -21.82 -10.29 11.94
N LEU A 35 -21.25 -10.66 10.78
CA LEU A 35 -21.90 -11.58 9.85
C LEU A 35 -22.07 -12.98 10.45
N ILE A 36 -21.05 -13.49 11.16
CA ILE A 36 -21.12 -14.76 11.90
C ILE A 36 -22.17 -14.68 13.02
N ALA A 37 -22.25 -13.58 13.77
CA ALA A 37 -23.26 -13.40 14.80
C ALA A 37 -24.69 -13.40 14.22
N ALA A 38 -24.89 -12.76 13.07
CA ALA A 38 -26.17 -12.79 12.36
C ALA A 38 -26.55 -14.21 11.90
N LEU A 39 -25.57 -14.96 11.36
CA LEU A 39 -25.75 -16.37 10.99
C LEU A 39 -26.11 -17.24 12.20
N ALA A 40 -25.40 -17.07 13.32
CA ALA A 40 -25.68 -17.79 14.55
C ALA A 40 -27.09 -17.48 15.09
N GLY A 41 -27.50 -16.21 15.07
CA GLY A 41 -28.85 -15.79 15.45
C GLY A 41 -29.93 -16.41 14.57
N GLY A 42 -29.72 -16.44 13.25
CA GLY A 42 -30.60 -17.12 12.30
C GLY A 42 -30.70 -18.62 12.57
N ALA A 43 -29.57 -19.28 12.82
CA ALA A 43 -29.54 -20.71 13.16
C ALA A 43 -30.33 -21.00 14.44
N ILE A 44 -30.10 -20.24 15.52
CA ILE A 44 -30.85 -20.38 16.78
C ILE A 44 -32.35 -20.17 16.57
N TYR A 45 -32.74 -19.17 15.79
CA TYR A 45 -34.15 -18.93 15.46
C TYR A 45 -34.79 -20.13 14.75
N THR A 46 -34.11 -20.69 13.75
CA THR A 46 -34.61 -21.87 13.02
C THR A 46 -34.69 -23.11 13.92
N MET A 47 -33.73 -23.29 14.82
CA MET A 47 -33.70 -24.41 15.75
C MET A 47 -34.84 -24.31 16.77
N ASN A 48 -35.17 -23.10 17.24
CA ASN A 48 -36.32 -22.87 18.12
C ASN A 48 -37.65 -23.15 17.43
N GLN A 49 -37.79 -22.77 16.15
CA GLN A 49 -39.00 -23.09 15.38
C GLN A 49 -39.12 -24.60 15.13
N GLN A 50 -38.00 -25.28 14.90
CA GLN A 50 -37.96 -26.73 14.79
C GLN A 50 -38.33 -27.42 16.11
N SER A 51 -37.82 -26.93 17.25
CA SER A 51 -38.16 -27.46 18.58
C SER A 51 -39.67 -27.42 18.80
N LYS A 52 -40.33 -26.28 18.51
CA LYS A 52 -41.80 -26.16 18.64
C LYS A 52 -42.58 -27.15 17.77
N ALA A 53 -42.10 -27.42 16.56
CA ALA A 53 -42.74 -28.39 15.68
C ALA A 53 -42.57 -29.83 16.21
N ILE A 54 -41.40 -30.16 16.74
CA ILE A 54 -41.15 -31.45 17.41
C ILE A 54 -41.98 -31.57 18.69
N ASP A 55 -42.07 -30.51 19.49
CA ASP A 55 -42.89 -30.45 20.71
C ASP A 55 -44.37 -30.65 20.39
N ALA A 56 -44.87 -30.09 19.29
CA ALA A 56 -46.23 -30.34 18.82
C ALA A 56 -46.45 -31.82 18.47
N ILE A 57 -45.50 -32.46 17.77
CA ILE A 57 -45.62 -33.89 17.43
C ILE A 57 -45.58 -34.74 18.71
N ASN A 58 -44.65 -34.47 19.62
CA ASN A 58 -44.41 -35.28 20.81
C ASN A 58 -45.46 -35.09 21.90
N ASN A 59 -46.00 -33.88 22.05
CA ASN A 59 -46.92 -33.55 23.15
C ASN A 59 -48.38 -33.40 22.69
N LYS A 60 -48.65 -33.51 21.38
CA LYS A 60 -50.02 -33.45 20.84
C LYS A 60 -50.31 -34.64 19.93
N SER A 61 -49.65 -34.72 18.78
CA SER A 61 -50.06 -35.66 17.71
C SER A 61 -49.78 -37.14 18.06
N LEU A 62 -48.65 -37.44 18.72
CA LEU A 62 -48.32 -38.79 19.18
C LEU A 62 -49.20 -39.25 20.36
N PRO A 63 -49.33 -38.48 21.47
CA PRO A 63 -50.23 -38.84 22.55
C PRO A 63 -51.65 -39.06 22.06
N GLN A 64 -52.19 -38.16 21.22
CA GLN A 64 -53.54 -38.34 20.66
C GLN A 64 -53.70 -39.66 19.91
N ALA A 65 -52.72 -40.10 19.12
CA ALA A 65 -52.80 -41.39 18.43
C ALA A 65 -52.75 -42.58 19.41
N VAL A 66 -52.02 -42.46 20.51
CA VAL A 66 -51.98 -43.47 21.59
C VAL A 66 -53.33 -43.53 22.30
N GLU A 67 -53.91 -42.39 22.69
CA GLU A 67 -55.23 -42.30 23.33
C GLU A 67 -56.32 -42.99 22.49
N MET A 68 -56.31 -42.81 21.16
CA MET A 68 -57.27 -43.51 20.28
C MET A 68 -57.06 -45.03 20.25
N GLY A 69 -55.81 -45.47 20.38
CA GLY A 69 -55.47 -46.88 20.51
C GLY A 69 -55.96 -47.47 21.83
N GLU A 70 -55.83 -46.71 22.92
CA GLU A 70 -56.32 -47.09 24.26
C GLU A 70 -57.84 -47.21 24.28
N ILE A 71 -58.57 -46.22 23.75
CA ILE A 71 -60.04 -46.29 23.62
C ILE A 71 -60.46 -47.54 22.84
N LYS A 72 -59.78 -47.87 21.73
CA LYS A 72 -60.07 -49.10 20.97
C LYS A 72 -59.84 -50.36 21.79
N ALA A 73 -58.76 -50.41 22.57
CA ALA A 73 -58.43 -51.54 23.43
C ALA A 73 -59.48 -51.71 24.54
N GLU A 74 -59.88 -50.61 25.19
CA GLU A 74 -60.92 -50.60 26.23
C GLU A 74 -62.28 -51.09 25.66
N ILE A 75 -62.67 -50.63 24.47
CA ILE A 75 -63.90 -51.10 23.79
C ILE A 75 -63.83 -52.61 23.52
N ARG A 76 -62.68 -53.11 23.06
CA ARG A 76 -62.46 -54.53 22.80
C ARG A 76 -62.52 -55.37 24.07
N GLU A 77 -61.93 -54.87 25.16
CA GLU A 77 -61.94 -55.53 26.47
C GLU A 77 -63.38 -55.60 27.02
N ALA A 78 -64.11 -54.48 27.04
CA ALA A 78 -65.50 -54.43 27.49
C ALA A 78 -66.41 -55.38 26.68
N ASN A 79 -66.27 -55.40 25.34
CA ASN A 79 -67.01 -56.33 24.49
C ASN A 79 -66.64 -57.78 24.79
N GLY A 80 -65.34 -58.09 24.92
CA GLY A 80 -64.87 -59.44 25.25
C GLY A 80 -65.40 -59.95 26.59
N GLU A 81 -65.41 -59.08 27.61
CA GLU A 81 -65.96 -59.38 28.92
C GLU A 81 -67.47 -59.63 28.87
N PHE A 82 -68.22 -58.81 28.13
CA PHE A 82 -69.66 -59.03 27.91
C PHE A 82 -69.95 -60.38 27.27
N PHE A 83 -69.25 -60.73 26.20
CA PHE A 83 -69.40 -62.04 25.54
C PHE A 83 -68.95 -63.21 26.42
N ARG A 84 -67.96 -63.00 27.30
CA ARG A 84 -67.57 -64.00 28.31
C ARG A 84 -68.69 -64.25 29.32
N ILE A 85 -69.40 -63.20 29.75
CA ILE A 85 -70.59 -63.31 30.61
C ILE A 85 -71.70 -64.08 29.89
N LEU A 86 -72.01 -63.73 28.64
CA LEU A 86 -73.01 -64.44 27.83
C LEU A 86 -72.68 -65.93 27.68
N THR A 87 -71.41 -66.25 27.44
CA THR A 87 -70.94 -67.64 27.32
C THR A 87 -71.03 -68.40 28.65
N ALA A 88 -70.68 -67.77 29.76
CA ALA A 88 -70.80 -68.36 31.09
C ALA A 88 -72.26 -68.62 31.48
N GLN A 89 -73.17 -67.71 31.12
CA GLN A 89 -74.61 -67.87 31.29
C GLN A 89 -75.13 -69.05 30.45
N ALA A 90 -74.74 -69.13 29.17
CA ALA A 90 -75.12 -70.24 28.29
C ALA A 90 -74.61 -71.60 28.79
N ALA A 91 -73.42 -71.65 29.39
CA ALA A 91 -72.85 -72.86 29.98
C ALA A 91 -73.48 -73.26 31.32
N GLY A 92 -74.39 -72.46 31.88
CA GLY A 92 -74.98 -72.70 33.20
C GLY A 92 -74.00 -72.51 34.36
N VAL A 93 -72.90 -71.79 34.14
CA VAL A 93 -71.84 -71.55 35.15
C VAL A 93 -72.08 -70.25 35.93
N GLY A 94 -73.21 -69.55 35.69
CA GLY A 94 -73.49 -68.20 36.20
C GLY A 94 -74.14 -68.15 37.58
N THR A 95 -73.40 -67.67 38.58
CA THR A 95 -73.98 -66.89 39.69
C THR A 95 -73.73 -65.40 39.41
N ASN A 96 -74.81 -64.60 39.33
CA ASN A 96 -74.80 -63.13 39.30
C ASN A 96 -74.40 -62.47 37.96
N SER A 97 -75.02 -62.89 36.86
CA SER A 97 -74.79 -62.33 35.52
C SER A 97 -75.21 -60.87 35.43
N ALA A 98 -76.29 -60.48 36.14
CA ALA A 98 -76.72 -59.09 36.21
C ALA A 98 -75.64 -58.18 36.84
N ALA A 99 -75.01 -58.60 37.95
CA ALA A 99 -73.97 -57.80 38.58
C ALA A 99 -72.70 -57.67 37.72
N LYS A 100 -72.28 -58.76 37.04
CA LYS A 100 -71.14 -58.71 36.12
C LYS A 100 -71.42 -57.83 34.90
N SER A 101 -72.63 -57.87 34.35
CA SER A 101 -73.02 -56.96 33.28
C SER A 101 -73.00 -55.50 33.76
N ALA A 102 -73.39 -55.22 35.01
CA ALA A 102 -73.28 -53.89 35.59
C ALA A 102 -71.82 -53.40 35.71
N GLU A 103 -70.86 -54.30 35.96
CA GLU A 103 -69.42 -53.97 35.91
C GLU A 103 -68.99 -53.57 34.50
N VAL A 104 -69.42 -54.31 33.46
CA VAL A 104 -69.14 -53.95 32.06
C VAL A 104 -69.78 -52.60 31.70
N VAL A 105 -71.00 -52.33 32.14
CA VAL A 105 -71.66 -51.02 31.94
C VAL A 105 -70.86 -49.89 32.60
N ALA A 106 -70.29 -50.13 33.78
CA ALA A 106 -69.43 -49.17 34.46
C ALA A 106 -68.12 -48.94 33.69
N ASP A 107 -67.51 -49.99 33.14
CA ASP A 107 -66.31 -49.88 32.31
C ASP A 107 -66.58 -49.12 31.01
N ILE A 108 -67.69 -49.40 30.32
CA ILE A 108 -68.11 -48.61 29.15
C ILE A 108 -68.37 -47.14 29.55
N GLY A 109 -68.88 -46.89 30.76
CA GLY A 109 -69.00 -45.55 31.31
C GLY A 109 -67.66 -44.81 31.49
N LYS A 110 -66.58 -45.53 31.80
CA LYS A 110 -65.22 -44.97 31.83
C LYS A 110 -64.74 -44.63 30.42
N ILE A 111 -65.03 -45.47 29.42
CA ILE A 111 -64.73 -45.20 28.01
C ILE A 111 -65.43 -43.92 27.55
N GLU A 112 -66.71 -43.72 27.89
CA GLU A 112 -67.43 -42.48 27.59
C GLU A 112 -66.75 -41.23 28.21
N ALA A 113 -66.24 -41.35 29.43
CA ALA A 113 -65.51 -40.29 30.10
C ALA A 113 -64.14 -40.02 29.42
N HIS A 114 -63.44 -41.09 29.03
CA HIS A 114 -62.18 -41.03 28.32
C HIS A 114 -62.33 -40.31 26.96
N ILE A 115 -63.36 -40.69 26.18
CA ILE A 115 -63.71 -40.04 24.91
C ILE A 115 -63.96 -38.53 25.11
N LYS A 116 -64.67 -38.12 26.18
CA LYS A 116 -64.90 -36.69 26.47
C LYS A 116 -63.64 -35.92 26.80
N GLN A 117 -62.69 -36.53 27.52
CA GLN A 117 -61.40 -35.90 27.81
C GLN A 117 -60.61 -35.67 26.53
N VAL A 118 -60.59 -36.67 25.64
CA VAL A 118 -59.93 -36.59 24.35
C VAL A 118 -60.58 -35.53 23.45
N ASP A 119 -61.91 -35.46 23.37
CA ASP A 119 -62.65 -34.45 22.58
C ASP A 119 -62.31 -33.00 22.97
N ALA A 120 -62.06 -32.76 24.27
CA ALA A 120 -61.69 -31.44 24.78
C ALA A 120 -60.33 -30.95 24.26
N THR A 121 -59.42 -31.86 23.90
CA THR A 121 -58.07 -31.53 23.39
C THR A 121 -57.96 -31.63 21.87
N LEU A 122 -58.94 -32.26 21.22
CA LEU A 122 -58.97 -32.44 19.79
C LEU A 122 -59.18 -31.11 19.07
N THR A 123 -58.40 -30.87 18.01
CA THR A 123 -58.54 -29.66 17.18
C THR A 123 -58.95 -29.97 15.75
N ASP A 124 -58.72 -31.20 15.27
CA ASP A 124 -59.03 -31.61 13.90
C ASP A 124 -60.54 -31.84 13.72
N PRO A 125 -61.21 -31.13 12.79
CA PRO A 125 -62.66 -31.28 12.57
C PRO A 125 -63.09 -32.68 12.11
N ALA A 126 -62.27 -33.36 11.31
CA ALA A 126 -62.57 -34.71 10.82
C ALA A 126 -62.47 -35.72 11.96
N GLN A 127 -61.43 -35.61 12.80
CA GLN A 127 -61.31 -36.45 14.00
C GLN A 127 -62.43 -36.18 14.99
N LYS A 128 -62.84 -34.90 15.20
CA LYS A 128 -63.96 -34.56 16.09
C LYS A 128 -65.27 -35.19 15.64
N LYS A 129 -65.52 -35.19 14.32
CA LYS A 129 -66.70 -35.83 13.76
C LYS A 129 -66.70 -37.34 14.05
N LEU A 130 -65.60 -38.03 13.76
CA LEU A 130 -65.45 -39.46 14.03
C LEU A 130 -65.58 -39.79 15.52
N LEU A 131 -64.99 -38.95 16.40
CA LEU A 131 -65.05 -39.13 17.84
C LEU A 131 -66.46 -38.93 18.39
N GLY A 132 -67.20 -37.96 17.85
CA GLY A 132 -68.61 -37.75 18.17
C GLY A 132 -69.51 -38.91 17.73
N GLU A 133 -69.25 -39.48 16.55
CA GLU A 133 -69.93 -40.68 16.07
C GLU A 133 -69.61 -41.90 16.96
N LEU A 134 -68.34 -42.08 17.33
CA LEU A 134 -67.91 -43.13 18.26
C LEU A 134 -68.55 -42.97 19.64
N SER A 135 -68.57 -41.76 20.19
CA SER A 135 -69.21 -41.46 21.49
C SER A 135 -70.69 -41.85 21.48
N LYS A 136 -71.41 -41.53 20.40
CA LYS A 136 -72.82 -41.89 20.25
C LYS A 136 -73.02 -43.41 20.18
N GLU A 137 -72.14 -44.11 19.47
CA GLU A 137 -72.21 -45.57 19.35
C GLU A 137 -71.86 -46.27 20.67
N VAL A 138 -70.81 -45.82 21.37
CA VAL A 138 -70.42 -46.31 22.71
C VAL A 138 -71.57 -46.13 23.70
N LYS A 139 -72.25 -44.98 23.69
CA LYS A 139 -73.43 -44.74 24.52
C LYS A 139 -74.57 -45.71 24.19
N THR A 140 -74.86 -45.91 22.91
CA THR A 140 -75.91 -46.84 22.46
C THR A 140 -75.60 -48.27 22.86
N TYR A 141 -74.34 -48.69 22.70
CA TYR A 141 -73.86 -50.01 23.08
C TYR A 141 -73.95 -50.23 24.60
N LYS A 142 -73.60 -49.22 25.42
CA LYS A 142 -73.77 -49.25 26.87
C LYS A 142 -75.22 -49.48 27.29
N GLU A 143 -76.16 -48.74 26.71
CA GLU A 143 -77.59 -48.87 26.99
C GLU A 143 -78.10 -50.27 26.61
N ALA A 144 -77.61 -50.83 25.50
CA ALA A 144 -77.94 -52.19 25.08
C ALA A 144 -77.37 -53.26 26.02
N VAL A 145 -76.12 -53.10 26.48
CA VAL A 145 -75.48 -54.02 27.45
C VAL A 145 -76.17 -53.97 28.81
N ASP A 146 -76.59 -52.79 29.28
CA ASP A 146 -77.37 -52.63 30.51
C ASP A 146 -78.73 -53.35 30.41
N PHE A 147 -79.45 -53.13 29.32
CA PHE A 147 -80.70 -53.84 29.04
C PHE A 147 -80.50 -55.36 29.01
N ALA A 148 -79.48 -55.84 28.30
CA ALA A 148 -79.16 -57.27 28.27
C ALA A 148 -78.85 -57.80 29.67
N GLY A 149 -78.04 -57.11 30.46
CA GLY A 149 -77.73 -57.51 31.84
C GLY A 149 -78.96 -57.66 32.73
N GLN A 150 -79.95 -56.76 32.61
CA GLN A 150 -81.20 -56.81 33.37
C GLN A 150 -82.13 -57.96 32.94
N VAL A 151 -82.11 -58.33 31.66
CA VAL A 151 -82.98 -59.37 31.10
C VAL A 151 -82.32 -60.76 31.13
N MET A 152 -80.99 -60.83 31.17
CA MET A 152 -80.19 -62.06 30.99
C MET A 152 -80.56 -63.20 31.95
N GLU A 153 -80.92 -62.87 33.19
CA GLU A 153 -81.28 -63.87 34.21
C GLU A 153 -82.73 -64.36 34.09
N VAL A 154 -83.61 -63.55 33.47
CA VAL A 154 -85.04 -63.84 33.36
C VAL A 154 -85.39 -64.47 32.00
N ASP A 155 -84.82 -63.94 30.92
CA ASP A 155 -85.04 -64.40 29.55
C ASP A 155 -83.76 -64.26 28.71
N PHE A 156 -82.85 -65.23 28.90
CA PHE A 156 -81.62 -65.31 28.13
C PHE A 156 -81.88 -65.47 26.62
N ALA A 157 -82.96 -66.13 26.21
CA ALA A 157 -83.27 -66.35 24.81
C ALA A 157 -83.53 -65.04 24.06
N SER A 158 -84.20 -64.08 24.70
CA SER A 158 -84.37 -62.73 24.16
C SER A 158 -83.01 -62.02 23.98
N VAL A 159 -82.08 -62.14 24.93
CA VAL A 159 -80.73 -61.57 24.80
C VAL A 159 -79.96 -62.22 23.64
N VAL A 160 -80.07 -63.54 23.48
CA VAL A 160 -79.47 -64.28 22.36
C VAL A 160 -80.00 -63.79 21.02
N GLY A 161 -81.29 -63.45 20.93
CA GLY A 161 -81.90 -62.86 19.73
C GLY A 161 -81.29 -61.51 19.30
N PHE A 162 -80.59 -60.82 20.21
CA PHE A 162 -79.92 -59.55 19.96
C PHE A 162 -78.41 -59.68 19.68
N LEU A 163 -77.83 -60.88 19.67
CA LEU A 163 -76.39 -61.07 19.44
C LEU A 163 -75.88 -60.41 18.17
N GLU A 164 -76.61 -60.54 17.06
CA GLU A 164 -76.25 -59.90 15.79
C GLU A 164 -76.17 -58.37 15.91
N GLN A 165 -77.02 -57.77 16.75
CA GLN A 165 -77.03 -56.32 16.99
C GLN A 165 -75.87 -55.89 17.89
N PHE A 166 -75.48 -56.71 18.87
CA PHE A 166 -74.26 -56.49 19.65
C PHE A 166 -73.01 -56.57 18.79
N ASP A 167 -72.91 -57.60 17.93
CA ASP A 167 -71.81 -57.75 16.98
C ASP A 167 -71.76 -56.57 16.01
N ALA A 168 -72.90 -56.15 15.46
CA ALA A 168 -72.97 -54.99 14.58
C ALA A 168 -72.57 -53.68 15.28
N GLY A 169 -73.01 -53.47 16.52
CA GLY A 169 -72.64 -52.31 17.33
C GLY A 169 -71.14 -52.28 17.63
N TYR A 170 -70.56 -53.41 18.04
CA TYR A 170 -69.13 -53.54 18.26
C TYR A 170 -68.33 -53.34 16.96
N ALA A 171 -68.75 -53.96 15.85
CA ALA A 171 -68.09 -53.81 14.55
C ALA A 171 -68.06 -52.34 14.11
N LYS A 172 -69.15 -51.60 14.33
CA LYS A 172 -69.23 -50.17 14.03
C LYS A 172 -68.33 -49.34 14.94
N MET A 173 -68.29 -49.60 16.25
CA MET A 173 -67.34 -48.94 17.16
C MET A 173 -65.88 -49.25 16.78
N SER A 174 -65.57 -50.48 16.39
CA SER A 174 -64.24 -50.89 15.94
C SER A 174 -63.84 -50.16 14.65
N GLU A 175 -64.74 -50.07 13.67
CA GLU A 175 -64.48 -49.36 12.41
C GLU A 175 -64.27 -47.86 12.64
N LEU A 176 -65.13 -47.23 13.46
CA LEU A 176 -64.96 -45.82 13.83
C LEU A 176 -63.62 -45.59 14.53
N SER A 177 -63.24 -46.45 15.48
CA SER A 177 -61.96 -46.39 16.18
C SER A 177 -60.77 -46.56 15.22
N ASP A 178 -60.87 -47.48 14.24
CA ASP A 178 -59.84 -47.67 13.22
C ASP A 178 -59.68 -46.46 12.29
N GLN A 179 -60.79 -45.85 11.88
CA GLN A 179 -60.76 -44.61 11.10
C GLN A 179 -60.11 -43.47 11.90
N LEU A 180 -60.41 -43.40 13.20
CA LEU A 180 -59.88 -42.39 14.10
C LEU A 180 -58.37 -42.55 14.31
N ILE A 181 -57.89 -43.77 14.58
CA ILE A 181 -56.45 -44.08 14.66
C ILE A 181 -55.75 -43.75 13.34
N LYS A 182 -56.33 -44.13 12.19
CA LYS A 182 -55.77 -43.80 10.86
C LYS A 182 -55.67 -42.29 10.67
N ALA A 183 -56.70 -41.53 11.04
CA ALA A 183 -56.71 -40.07 10.96
C ALA A 183 -55.67 -39.43 11.88
N SER A 184 -55.53 -39.91 13.12
CA SER A 184 -54.52 -39.43 14.08
C SER A 184 -53.10 -39.72 13.61
N VAL A 185 -52.83 -40.93 13.10
CA VAL A 185 -51.52 -41.28 12.52
C VAL A 185 -51.22 -40.49 11.26
N ALA A 186 -52.21 -40.25 10.40
CA ALA A 186 -52.05 -39.44 9.20
C ALA A 186 -51.73 -37.98 9.54
N SER A 187 -52.40 -37.41 10.55
CA SER A 187 -52.12 -36.06 11.06
C SER A 187 -50.71 -35.98 11.65
N ALA A 188 -50.31 -36.92 12.52
CA ALA A 188 -48.95 -36.96 13.07
C ALA A 188 -47.87 -37.07 11.99
N LYS A 189 -48.11 -37.86 10.93
CA LYS A 189 -47.21 -37.94 9.77
C LYS A 189 -47.17 -36.63 8.98
N ALA A 190 -48.31 -35.97 8.77
CA ALA A 190 -48.38 -34.68 8.08
C ALA A 190 -47.66 -33.57 8.85
N ASP A 191 -47.79 -33.54 10.17
CA ASP A 191 -47.03 -32.63 11.03
C ASP A 191 -45.52 -32.91 10.94
N GLY A 192 -45.12 -34.19 10.93
CA GLY A 192 -43.73 -34.60 10.73
C GLY A 192 -43.15 -34.21 9.37
N THR A 193 -43.90 -34.38 8.28
CA THR A 193 -43.45 -33.97 6.94
C THR A 193 -43.40 -32.46 6.80
N ALA A 194 -44.38 -31.73 7.34
CA ALA A 194 -44.38 -30.27 7.39
C ALA A 194 -43.17 -29.75 8.17
N ALA A 195 -42.89 -30.31 9.36
CA ALA A 195 -41.73 -29.96 10.16
C ALA A 195 -40.42 -30.18 9.40
N LYS A 196 -40.27 -31.32 8.70
CA LYS A 196 -39.10 -31.62 7.87
C LYS A 196 -38.96 -30.69 6.67
N GLN A 197 -40.07 -30.32 6.04
CA GLN A 197 -40.04 -29.38 4.91
C GLN A 197 -39.64 -27.98 5.36
N THR A 198 -40.21 -27.48 6.46
CA THR A 198 -39.81 -26.21 7.08
C THR A 198 -38.33 -26.23 7.49
N GLN A 199 -37.84 -27.35 8.04
CA GLN A 199 -36.43 -27.55 8.35
C GLN A 199 -35.54 -27.44 7.11
N ASN A 200 -35.85 -28.18 6.04
CA ASN A 200 -35.05 -28.18 4.82
C ASN A 200 -35.01 -26.81 4.15
N SER A 201 -36.16 -26.11 4.09
CA SER A 201 -36.21 -24.75 3.55
C SER A 201 -35.42 -23.76 4.41
N ALA A 202 -35.50 -23.87 5.75
CA ALA A 202 -34.74 -23.04 6.67
C ALA A 202 -33.22 -23.27 6.53
N ILE A 203 -32.77 -24.52 6.48
CA ILE A 203 -31.36 -24.88 6.26
C ILE A 203 -30.88 -24.37 4.90
N GLY A 204 -31.68 -24.52 3.84
CA GLY A 204 -31.36 -24.02 2.51
C GLY A 204 -31.16 -22.51 2.48
N LEU A 205 -32.07 -21.75 3.09
CA LEU A 205 -31.96 -20.30 3.22
C LEU A 205 -30.74 -19.87 4.04
N LEU A 206 -30.47 -20.53 5.18
CA LEU A 206 -29.28 -20.28 5.99
C LEU A 206 -27.99 -20.59 5.23
N THR A 207 -27.98 -21.64 4.41
CA THR A 207 -26.83 -22.02 3.58
C THR A 207 -26.55 -20.96 2.51
N ILE A 208 -27.60 -20.51 1.79
CA ILE A 208 -27.48 -19.42 0.81
C ILE A 208 -27.00 -18.14 1.49
N PHE A 209 -27.57 -17.79 2.64
CA PHE A 209 -27.16 -16.62 3.41
C PHE A 209 -25.70 -16.75 3.87
N ALA A 210 -25.26 -17.92 4.36
CA ALA A 210 -23.88 -18.17 4.73
C ALA A 210 -22.91 -17.98 3.56
N LEU A 211 -23.27 -18.49 2.37
CA LEU A 211 -22.47 -18.31 1.14
C LEU A 211 -22.37 -16.84 0.73
N ILE A 212 -23.47 -16.09 0.77
CA ILE A 212 -23.49 -14.65 0.47
C ILE A 212 -22.60 -13.89 1.46
N MET A 213 -22.70 -14.22 2.76
CA MET A 213 -21.93 -13.57 3.81
C MET A 213 -20.43 -13.89 3.69
N ALA A 214 -20.08 -15.13 3.38
CA ALA A 214 -18.69 -15.52 3.10
C ALA A 214 -18.14 -14.77 1.87
N ALA A 215 -18.90 -14.72 0.77
CA ALA A 215 -18.50 -13.98 -0.42
C ALA A 215 -18.36 -12.47 -0.16
N ALA A 216 -19.26 -11.88 0.63
CA ALA A 216 -19.19 -10.48 1.05
C ALA A 216 -17.95 -10.21 1.91
N SER A 217 -17.67 -11.04 2.92
CA SER A 217 -16.45 -10.95 3.74
C SER A 217 -15.18 -11.05 2.91
N CYS A 218 -15.10 -12.02 1.99
CA CYS A 218 -13.96 -12.15 1.08
C CYS A 218 -13.80 -10.93 0.17
N THR A 219 -14.90 -10.41 -0.36
CA THR A 219 -14.89 -9.23 -1.24
C THR A 219 -14.42 -7.99 -0.48
N ILE A 220 -14.94 -7.76 0.73
CA ILE A 220 -14.52 -6.65 1.58
C ILE A 220 -13.03 -6.78 1.92
N ALA A 221 -12.58 -7.93 2.40
CA ALA A 221 -11.17 -8.18 2.70
C ALA A 221 -10.27 -7.94 1.47
N TYR A 222 -10.68 -8.41 0.29
CA TYR A 222 -9.96 -8.19 -0.96
C TYR A 222 -9.87 -6.71 -1.34
N LEU A 223 -10.94 -5.93 -1.21
CA LEU A 223 -10.95 -4.50 -1.52
C LEU A 223 -10.05 -3.70 -0.56
N PHE A 224 -10.11 -3.97 0.74
CA PHE A 224 -9.24 -3.33 1.74
C PHE A 224 -7.76 -3.70 1.52
N SER A 225 -7.46 -4.97 1.23
CA SER A 225 -6.10 -5.40 0.91
C SER A 225 -5.58 -4.72 -0.36
N ARG A 226 -6.34 -4.76 -1.45
CA ARG A 226 -5.96 -4.16 -2.73
C ARG A 226 -5.72 -2.66 -2.63
N THR A 227 -6.57 -1.92 -1.92
CA THR A 227 -6.43 -0.46 -1.74
C THR A 227 -5.22 -0.11 -0.88
N THR A 228 -4.97 -0.87 0.18
CA THR A 228 -3.82 -0.66 1.07
C THR A 228 -2.50 -0.98 0.37
N VAL A 229 -2.39 -2.15 -0.27
CA VAL A 229 -1.19 -2.58 -1.00
C VAL A 229 -0.89 -1.65 -2.17
N ALA A 230 -1.90 -1.24 -2.94
CA ALA A 230 -1.70 -0.29 -4.04
C ALA A 230 -1.19 1.08 -3.54
N GLY A 231 -1.66 1.56 -2.39
CA GLY A 231 -1.19 2.79 -1.78
C GLY A 231 0.27 2.71 -1.33
N ILE A 232 0.64 1.62 -0.67
CA ILE A 232 2.03 1.37 -0.22
C ILE A 232 2.97 1.25 -1.41
N ASN A 233 2.60 0.49 -2.45
CA ASN A 233 3.43 0.32 -3.65
C ASN A 233 3.67 1.63 -4.39
N ARG A 234 2.69 2.55 -4.41
CA ARG A 234 2.89 3.89 -4.98
C ARG A 234 3.93 4.70 -4.20
N ILE A 235 3.84 4.70 -2.87
CA ILE A 235 4.83 5.39 -2.02
C ILE A 235 6.22 4.77 -2.20
N ALA A 236 6.31 3.43 -2.21
CA ALA A 236 7.57 2.72 -2.43
C ALA A 236 8.20 3.08 -3.80
N LYS A 237 7.39 3.08 -4.86
CA LYS A 237 7.86 3.43 -6.21
C LYS A 237 8.34 4.88 -6.30
N THR A 238 7.61 5.84 -5.75
CA THR A 238 8.04 7.25 -5.72
C THR A 238 9.32 7.43 -4.90
N THR A 239 9.48 6.66 -3.82
CA THR A 239 10.72 6.65 -3.03
C THR A 239 11.91 6.15 -3.87
N GLU A 240 11.71 5.07 -4.62
CA GLU A 240 12.73 4.50 -5.51
C GLU A 240 13.08 5.45 -6.68
N GLU A 241 12.10 6.09 -7.29
CA GLU A 241 12.31 7.10 -8.35
C GLU A 241 13.18 8.26 -7.83
N LEU A 242 12.89 8.75 -6.62
CA LEU A 242 13.63 9.83 -5.97
C LEU A 242 15.04 9.41 -5.55
N ALA A 243 15.21 8.18 -5.07
CA ALA A 243 16.51 7.60 -4.74
C ALA A 243 17.42 7.43 -5.97
N ASN A 244 16.82 7.19 -7.14
CA ASN A 244 17.52 7.10 -8.44
C ASN A 244 17.78 8.48 -9.08
N GLY A 245 17.49 9.59 -8.39
CA GLY A 245 17.76 10.95 -8.87
C GLY A 245 16.68 11.53 -9.78
N HIS A 246 15.52 10.87 -9.94
CA HIS A 246 14.40 11.46 -10.67
C HIS A 246 13.65 12.44 -9.76
N LEU A 247 13.86 13.74 -9.94
CA LEU A 247 13.25 14.78 -9.09
C LEU A 247 11.89 15.28 -9.62
N ASP A 248 11.54 14.98 -10.88
CA ASP A 248 10.26 15.39 -11.51
C ASP A 248 9.04 14.54 -11.09
N VAL A 249 9.05 14.03 -9.86
CA VAL A 249 7.95 13.22 -9.31
C VAL A 249 6.89 14.10 -8.65
N ASP A 250 5.61 13.87 -8.97
CA ASP A 250 4.47 14.54 -8.33
C ASP A 250 4.11 13.85 -7.01
N ILE A 251 4.69 14.35 -5.91
CA ILE A 251 4.41 13.88 -4.55
C ILE A 251 3.01 14.33 -4.08
N SER A 252 2.42 15.37 -4.67
CA SER A 252 1.09 15.88 -4.29
C SER A 252 -0.01 14.85 -4.60
N ALA A 253 0.17 14.04 -5.65
CA ALA A 253 -0.73 12.93 -5.98
C ALA A 253 -0.78 11.83 -4.90
N LEU A 254 0.18 11.80 -3.97
CA LEU A 254 0.23 10.87 -2.83
C LEU A 254 -0.37 11.45 -1.54
N ALA A 255 -0.97 12.64 -1.59
CA ALA A 255 -1.59 13.28 -0.44
C ALA A 255 -2.62 12.35 0.24
N ARG A 256 -2.44 12.15 1.55
CA ARG A 256 -3.22 11.21 2.36
C ARG A 256 -3.42 11.72 3.80
N ARG A 257 -4.42 11.19 4.50
CA ARG A 257 -4.83 11.67 5.85
C ARG A 257 -4.65 10.63 6.97
N ASP A 258 -4.10 9.48 6.64
CA ASP A 258 -3.77 8.37 7.53
C ASP A 258 -2.27 8.34 7.86
N GLU A 259 -1.80 7.28 8.53
CA GLU A 259 -0.49 7.25 9.20
C GLU A 259 0.70 7.45 8.25
N LEU A 260 0.62 6.99 6.98
CA LEU A 260 1.70 7.24 6.00
C LEU A 260 1.69 8.68 5.46
N LYS A 261 0.82 9.58 5.93
CA LYS A 261 0.93 11.02 5.67
C LYS A 261 2.31 11.54 6.06
N SER A 262 2.81 11.13 7.23
CA SER A 262 4.14 11.50 7.73
C SER A 262 5.27 11.05 6.77
N VAL A 263 5.12 9.88 6.15
CA VAL A 263 6.05 9.35 5.15
C VAL A 263 6.02 10.20 3.88
N VAL A 264 4.83 10.56 3.39
CA VAL A 264 4.67 11.42 2.20
C VAL A 264 5.21 12.83 2.45
N GLU A 265 4.99 13.40 3.63
CA GLU A 265 5.57 14.69 4.03
C GLU A 265 7.10 14.64 4.09
N SER A 266 7.66 13.53 4.58
CA SER A 266 9.11 13.30 4.59
C SER A 266 9.70 13.19 3.17
N LEU A 267 8.97 12.57 2.23
CA LEU A 267 9.38 12.51 0.82
C LEU A 267 9.45 13.91 0.18
N ASN A 268 8.53 14.82 0.51
CA ASN A 268 8.59 16.20 0.04
C ASN A 268 9.87 16.92 0.51
N VAL A 269 10.24 16.74 1.79
CA VAL A 269 11.49 17.29 2.34
C VAL A 269 12.71 16.67 1.65
N PHE A 270 12.70 15.36 1.41
CA PHE A 270 13.79 14.68 0.72
C PHE A 270 13.96 15.18 -0.73
N LYS A 271 12.85 15.36 -1.47
CA LYS A 271 12.88 15.93 -2.82
C LYS A 271 13.47 17.34 -2.81
N SER A 272 13.00 18.21 -1.91
CA SER A 272 13.50 19.58 -1.80
C SER A 272 14.99 19.63 -1.46
N ASN A 273 15.47 18.76 -0.57
CA ASN A 273 16.90 18.67 -0.25
C ASN A 273 17.73 18.15 -1.43
N ALA A 274 17.20 17.22 -2.21
CA ALA A 274 17.89 16.69 -3.38
C ALA A 274 17.98 17.73 -4.52
N GLU A 275 16.91 18.49 -4.76
CA GLU A 275 16.89 19.63 -5.69
C GLU A 275 17.91 20.71 -5.29
N GLU A 276 17.95 21.08 -4.00
CA GLU A 276 18.94 22.07 -3.52
C GLU A 276 20.38 21.54 -3.63
N LYS A 277 20.60 20.25 -3.37
CA LYS A 277 21.91 19.62 -3.57
C LYS A 277 22.36 19.67 -5.03
N GLU A 278 21.46 19.36 -5.98
CA GLU A 278 21.77 19.46 -7.42
C GLU A 278 22.11 20.90 -7.82
N ARG A 279 21.34 21.86 -7.31
CA ARG A 279 21.60 23.29 -7.53
C ARG A 279 22.96 23.71 -6.98
N LEU A 280 23.31 23.30 -5.76
CA LEU A 280 24.60 23.59 -5.15
C LEU A 280 25.75 22.96 -5.94
N MET A 281 25.60 21.70 -6.39
CA MET A 281 26.59 21.03 -7.24
C MET A 281 26.77 21.76 -8.59
N ALA A 282 25.69 22.25 -9.20
CA ALA A 282 25.76 23.02 -10.44
C ALA A 282 26.48 24.37 -10.24
N ILE A 283 26.23 25.06 -9.13
CA ILE A 283 26.94 26.28 -8.74
C ILE A 283 28.42 25.98 -8.52
N GLU A 284 28.75 24.93 -7.74
CA GLU A 284 30.13 24.55 -7.47
C GLU A 284 30.88 24.22 -8.76
N ALA A 285 30.28 23.42 -9.65
CA ALA A 285 30.86 23.10 -10.96
C ALA A 285 31.10 24.36 -11.83
N ALA A 286 30.17 25.32 -11.83
CA ALA A 286 30.35 26.59 -12.54
C ALA A 286 31.48 27.45 -11.95
N THR A 287 31.59 27.48 -10.62
CA THR A 287 32.70 28.18 -9.94
C THR A 287 34.04 27.51 -10.17
N ALA A 288 34.09 26.18 -10.19
CA ALA A 288 35.30 25.41 -10.49
C ALA A 288 35.81 25.71 -11.91
N LYS A 289 34.92 25.69 -12.93
CA LYS A 289 35.26 26.09 -14.30
C LYS A 289 35.81 27.52 -14.38
N THR A 290 35.18 28.45 -13.64
CA THR A 290 35.64 29.85 -13.61
C THR A 290 37.02 30.00 -12.96
N ARG A 291 37.29 29.22 -11.90
CA ARG A 291 38.60 29.19 -11.23
C ARG A 291 39.68 28.60 -12.14
N GLU A 292 39.38 27.51 -12.83
CA GLU A 292 40.27 26.86 -13.79
C GLU A 292 40.63 27.82 -14.93
N GLU A 293 39.64 28.50 -15.52
CA GLU A 293 39.85 29.48 -16.57
C GLU A 293 40.70 30.67 -16.08
N ARG A 294 40.45 31.19 -14.88
CA ARG A 294 41.29 32.23 -14.28
C ARG A 294 42.71 31.76 -14.02
N ALA A 295 42.90 30.53 -13.54
CA ALA A 295 44.22 29.97 -13.30
C ALA A 295 45.01 29.83 -14.60
N ARG A 296 44.36 29.38 -15.68
CA ARG A 296 44.95 29.32 -17.03
C ARG A 296 45.35 30.71 -17.53
N GLN A 297 44.44 31.69 -17.44
CA GLN A 297 44.73 33.08 -17.85
C GLN A 297 45.89 33.68 -17.07
N MET A 298 45.97 33.42 -15.75
CA MET A 298 47.08 33.88 -14.92
C MET A 298 48.41 33.22 -15.33
N SER A 299 48.39 31.91 -15.63
CA SER A 299 49.58 31.19 -16.11
C SER A 299 50.08 31.74 -17.45
N GLU A 300 49.18 32.02 -18.39
CA GLU A 300 49.55 32.63 -19.68
C GLU A 300 50.09 34.05 -19.50
N LEU A 301 49.52 34.84 -18.59
CA LEU A 301 50.02 36.18 -18.28
C LEU A 301 51.41 36.14 -17.64
N ALA A 302 51.65 35.20 -16.71
CA ALA A 302 52.95 35.00 -16.09
C ALA A 302 54.02 34.58 -17.11
N GLU A 303 53.70 33.71 -18.08
CA GLU A 303 54.67 33.30 -19.11
C GLU A 303 54.97 34.45 -20.08
N ARG A 304 53.97 35.24 -20.49
CA ARG A 304 54.20 36.47 -21.29
C ARG A 304 55.09 37.46 -20.55
N PHE A 305 54.82 37.72 -19.27
CA PHE A 305 55.66 38.59 -18.45
C PHE A 305 57.09 38.07 -18.34
N ARG A 306 57.27 36.75 -18.19
CA ARG A 306 58.59 36.12 -18.14
C ARG A 306 59.37 36.33 -19.44
N HIS A 307 58.71 36.16 -20.59
CA HIS A 307 59.30 36.43 -21.90
C HIS A 307 59.66 37.91 -22.07
N GLU A 308 58.74 38.84 -21.79
CA GLU A 308 59.01 40.28 -21.91
C GLU A 308 60.14 40.74 -20.98
N ALA A 309 60.19 40.23 -19.74
CA ALA A 309 61.26 40.53 -18.80
C ALA A 309 62.61 39.97 -19.27
N GLN A 310 62.63 38.78 -19.87
CA GLN A 310 63.84 38.19 -20.43
C GLN A 310 64.34 38.98 -21.64
N ASP A 311 63.46 39.37 -22.57
CA ASP A 311 63.80 40.22 -23.71
C ASP A 311 64.35 41.58 -23.26
N MET A 312 63.76 42.20 -22.22
CA MET A 312 64.27 43.44 -21.64
C MET A 312 65.65 43.26 -21.00
N LEU A 313 65.88 42.16 -20.28
CA LEU A 313 67.17 41.86 -19.65
C LEU A 313 68.26 41.58 -20.71
N ASP A 314 67.94 40.87 -21.79
CA ASP A 314 68.86 40.61 -22.91
C ASP A 314 69.20 41.91 -23.66
N ALA A 315 68.20 42.78 -23.88
CA ALA A 315 68.42 44.11 -24.44
C ALA A 315 69.31 44.99 -23.54
N LEU A 316 69.09 44.95 -22.22
CA LEU A 316 69.92 45.66 -21.24
C LEU A 316 71.35 45.11 -21.20
N GLY A 317 71.52 43.80 -21.25
CA GLY A 317 72.83 43.14 -21.32
C GLY A 317 73.60 43.54 -22.58
N SER A 318 72.91 43.59 -23.73
CA SER A 318 73.49 44.07 -24.99
C SER A 318 73.92 45.54 -24.90
N ALA A 319 73.05 46.42 -24.39
CA ALA A 319 73.36 47.83 -24.21
C ALA A 319 74.54 48.08 -23.25
N ALA A 320 74.66 47.30 -22.18
CA ALA A 320 75.80 47.37 -21.26
C ALA A 320 77.10 46.90 -21.92
N SER A 321 77.04 45.85 -22.74
CA SER A 321 78.19 45.36 -23.53
C SER A 321 78.65 46.39 -24.55
N ASP A 322 77.72 47.06 -25.24
CA ASP A 322 78.04 48.15 -26.17
C ASP A 322 78.69 49.34 -25.44
N LEU A 323 78.22 49.65 -24.23
CA LEU A 323 78.79 50.70 -23.39
C LEU A 323 80.23 50.37 -22.95
N ASP A 324 80.51 49.13 -22.57
CA ASP A 324 81.87 48.64 -22.26
C ASP A 324 82.79 48.73 -23.49
N ALA A 325 82.33 48.25 -24.65
CA ALA A 325 83.07 48.30 -25.91
C ALA A 325 83.41 49.76 -26.31
N ASN A 326 82.46 50.67 -26.17
CA ASN A 326 82.69 52.10 -26.40
C ASN A 326 83.70 52.69 -25.40
N GLY A 327 83.62 52.31 -24.12
CA GLY A 327 84.59 52.69 -23.10
C GLY A 327 86.02 52.25 -23.43
N ARG A 328 86.19 50.99 -23.88
CA ARG A 328 87.50 50.46 -24.32
C ARG A 328 88.03 51.17 -25.56
N THR A 329 87.14 51.53 -26.49
CA THR A 329 87.48 52.31 -27.68
C THR A 329 87.97 53.72 -27.29
N LEU A 330 87.26 54.40 -26.39
CA LEU A 330 87.68 55.70 -25.86
C LEU A 330 89.04 55.64 -25.17
N LEU A 331 89.31 54.59 -24.38
CA LEU A 331 90.62 54.38 -23.75
C LEU A 331 91.73 54.24 -24.81
N THR A 332 91.48 53.48 -25.87
CA THR A 332 92.42 53.30 -26.98
C THR A 332 92.68 54.63 -27.70
N ILE A 333 91.63 55.42 -27.97
CA ILE A 333 91.76 56.75 -28.57
C ILE A 333 92.56 57.69 -27.67
N ALA A 334 92.32 57.66 -26.35
CA ALA A 334 93.06 58.48 -25.39
C ALA A 334 94.55 58.12 -25.38
N GLN A 335 94.91 56.83 -25.37
CA GLN A 335 96.30 56.36 -25.45
C GLN A 335 96.98 56.77 -26.76
N GLU A 336 96.29 56.65 -27.90
CA GLU A 336 96.85 57.10 -29.18
C GLU A 336 97.02 58.61 -29.23
N ASN A 337 96.09 59.38 -28.66
CA ASN A 337 96.21 60.84 -28.54
C ASN A 337 97.42 61.24 -27.67
N GLU A 338 97.63 60.54 -26.55
CA GLU A 338 98.83 60.72 -25.72
C GLU A 338 100.11 60.47 -26.52
N ARG A 339 100.18 59.35 -27.26
CA ARG A 339 101.33 59.02 -28.11
C ARG A 339 101.57 60.07 -29.20
N ARG A 340 100.51 60.54 -29.86
CA ARG A 340 100.59 61.61 -30.88
C ARG A 340 101.06 62.93 -30.27
N SER A 341 100.59 63.27 -29.08
CA SER A 341 101.02 64.45 -28.35
C SER A 341 102.51 64.39 -27.99
N GLN A 342 103.02 63.24 -27.54
CA GLN A 342 104.46 63.04 -27.29
C GLN A 342 105.30 63.18 -28.57
N SER A 343 104.83 62.65 -29.70
CA SER A 343 105.49 62.80 -31.01
C SER A 343 105.51 64.27 -31.49
N ALA A 344 104.42 65.01 -31.25
CA ALA A 344 104.37 66.44 -31.53
C ALA A 344 105.39 67.21 -30.68
N VAL A 345 105.50 66.92 -29.38
CA VAL A 345 106.53 67.52 -28.50
C VAL A 345 107.94 67.23 -29.00
N TYR A 346 108.22 66.00 -29.45
CA TYR A 346 109.50 65.65 -30.06
C TYR A 346 109.79 66.48 -31.33
N SER A 347 108.79 66.63 -32.21
CA SER A 347 108.92 67.39 -33.45
C SER A 347 109.09 68.90 -33.21
N ILE A 348 108.43 69.43 -32.18
CA ILE A 348 108.58 70.81 -31.72
C ILE A 348 110.00 71.04 -31.18
N ARG A 349 110.53 70.13 -30.36
CA ARG A 349 111.92 70.22 -29.87
C ARG A 349 112.93 70.23 -31.02
N ASN A 350 112.79 69.32 -31.97
CA ASN A 350 113.68 69.25 -33.12
C ASN A 350 113.61 70.51 -34.00
N SER A 351 112.42 71.09 -34.16
CA SER A 351 112.25 72.38 -34.84
C SER A 351 112.92 73.54 -34.08
N ALA A 352 112.81 73.56 -32.76
CA ALA A 352 113.46 74.57 -31.92
C ALA A 352 114.99 74.50 -32.01
N ASP A 353 115.56 73.29 -32.00
CA ASP A 353 117.00 73.08 -32.21
C ASP A 353 117.45 73.56 -33.60
N ASN A 354 116.63 73.32 -34.64
CA ASN A 354 116.92 73.81 -35.98
C ASN A 354 116.87 75.35 -36.07
N VAL A 355 115.89 75.99 -35.42
CA VAL A 355 115.82 77.46 -35.33
C VAL A 355 117.03 78.02 -34.57
N GLN A 356 117.46 77.35 -33.49
CA GLN A 356 118.67 77.71 -32.75
C GLN A 356 119.92 77.61 -33.64
N ASN A 357 120.06 76.54 -34.41
CA ASN A 357 121.17 76.36 -35.36
C ASN A 357 121.17 77.43 -36.46
N VAL A 358 120.00 77.79 -36.99
CA VAL A 358 119.88 78.89 -37.97
C VAL A 358 120.26 80.24 -37.34
N ALA A 359 119.87 80.50 -36.09
CA ALA A 359 120.26 81.71 -35.38
C ALA A 359 121.79 81.77 -35.17
N SER A 360 122.43 80.66 -34.80
CA SER A 360 123.89 80.55 -34.72
C SER A 360 124.57 80.79 -36.07
N ALA A 361 124.10 80.17 -37.16
CA ALA A 361 124.64 80.37 -38.50
C ALA A 361 124.46 81.82 -39.00
N THR A 362 123.34 82.47 -38.67
CA THR A 362 123.10 83.89 -39.02
C THR A 362 124.03 84.82 -38.25
N THR A 363 124.37 84.47 -37.00
CA THR A 363 125.36 85.19 -36.18
C THR A 363 126.76 85.06 -36.79
N GLU A 364 127.13 83.86 -37.22
CA GLU A 364 128.42 83.57 -37.86
C GLU A 364 128.56 84.24 -39.24
N LEU A 365 127.48 84.27 -40.03
CA LEU A 365 127.41 85.04 -41.28
C LEU A 365 127.56 86.55 -41.06
N SER A 366 126.95 87.11 -40.01
CA SER A 366 127.11 88.54 -39.68
C SER A 366 128.56 88.87 -39.29
N ALA A 367 129.24 87.97 -38.59
CA ALA A 367 130.66 88.10 -38.29
C ALA A 367 131.52 88.06 -39.58
N SER A 368 131.21 87.18 -40.52
CA SER A 368 131.89 87.07 -41.82
C SER A 368 131.72 88.34 -42.69
N ILE A 369 130.53 88.95 -42.69
CA ILE A 369 130.28 90.24 -43.37
C ILE A 369 131.14 91.36 -42.76
N GLY A 370 131.32 91.37 -41.43
CA GLY A 370 132.21 92.32 -40.76
C GLY A 370 133.66 92.18 -41.22
N VAL A 371 134.16 90.94 -41.35
CA VAL A 371 135.53 90.66 -41.81
C VAL A 371 135.73 91.02 -43.28
N ILE A 372 134.75 90.71 -44.15
CA ILE A 372 134.81 91.09 -45.57
C ILE A 372 134.85 92.61 -45.72
N GLY A 373 134.09 93.35 -44.90
CA GLY A 373 134.16 94.81 -44.84
C GLY A 373 135.58 95.30 -44.54
N ASP A 374 136.22 94.70 -43.53
CA ASP A 374 137.59 95.04 -43.12
C ASP A 374 138.65 94.70 -44.18
N GLN A 375 138.44 93.60 -44.91
CA GLN A 375 139.33 93.10 -45.97
C GLN A 375 139.18 93.90 -47.28
N ALA A 376 138.00 94.45 -47.55
CA ALA A 376 137.76 95.38 -48.65
C ALA A 376 138.47 96.71 -48.44
N VAL A 377 138.44 97.27 -47.21
CA VAL A 377 139.20 98.49 -46.86
C VAL A 377 140.71 98.26 -47.04
N ARG A 378 141.21 97.12 -46.54
CA ARG A 378 142.62 96.74 -46.70
C ARG A 378 143.04 96.55 -48.17
N SER A 379 142.14 96.05 -49.01
CA SER A 379 142.41 95.89 -50.45
C SER A 379 142.47 97.24 -51.18
N VAL A 380 141.68 98.23 -50.77
CA VAL A 380 141.76 99.62 -51.29
C VAL A 380 143.08 100.26 -50.86
N GLU A 381 143.54 100.00 -49.64
CA GLU A 381 144.81 100.51 -49.11
C GLU A 381 146.02 99.92 -49.86
N ILE A 382 146.05 98.60 -50.08
CA ILE A 382 147.10 97.92 -50.87
C ILE A 382 147.09 98.38 -52.34
N ALA A 383 145.91 98.61 -52.93
CA ALA A 383 145.81 99.14 -54.29
C ALA A 383 146.37 100.57 -54.39
N ALA A 384 146.16 101.40 -53.36
CA ALA A 384 146.78 102.72 -53.27
C ALA A 384 148.30 102.65 -53.09
N GLU A 385 148.80 101.64 -52.35
CA GLU A 385 150.23 101.41 -52.12
C GLU A 385 150.95 100.90 -53.39
N ALA A 386 150.31 100.01 -54.16
CA ALA A 386 150.83 99.50 -55.42
C ALA A 386 150.92 100.58 -56.51
N VAL A 387 150.01 101.55 -56.52
CA VAL A 387 150.10 102.76 -57.36
C VAL A 387 151.30 103.62 -56.96
N SER A 388 151.73 103.59 -55.70
CA SER A 388 152.91 104.32 -55.24
C SER A 388 154.24 103.59 -55.51
N GLU A 389 154.27 102.26 -55.59
CA GLU A 389 155.51 101.49 -55.80
C GLU A 389 155.86 101.36 -57.29
N ALA A 390 154.87 101.34 -58.19
CA ALA A 390 155.12 101.40 -59.64
C ALA A 390 155.71 102.75 -60.10
N ASP A 391 155.54 103.82 -59.32
CA ASP A 391 156.18 105.13 -59.54
C ASP A 391 157.65 105.17 -59.04
N ARG A 392 158.15 104.06 -58.43
CA ARG A 392 159.48 103.95 -57.83
C ARG A 392 160.38 102.86 -58.44
N THR A 393 159.94 102.17 -59.48
CA THR A 393 160.73 101.23 -60.30
C THR A 393 160.51 101.49 -61.77
#